data_AF-T0YHV0-F1
#
_entry.id   AF-T0YHV0-F1
#
_cell.length_a   1.000
_cell.length_b   1.000
_cell.length_c   1.000
_cell.angle_alpha   90.00
_cell.angle_beta   90.00
_cell.angle_gamma   90.00
#
_symmetry.space_group_name_H-M   'P 1'
#
loop_
_entity.id
_entity.type
_entity.pdbx_description
1 polymer ?
#
loop_
_entity_poly.entity_id
_entity_poly.type
_entity_poly.pdbx_seq_one_letter_code
_entity_poly.pdbx_strand_id
1 'polypeptide(L)'
;MAKKTDKAAQYVPIIVHVFRKHWAKGTEEFEFHRDELVEAASAEAVERPDNLGDVIYSFKFRRDLPAEILKNAPKGKAWIIEGAGRSLYRFRLVEIGGTTIRPREDIAATKIPDSTPEIIGAYALGDEQALLAKVRYNR
;
A
#
# COMPACT_ATOMS: atom_id res chain seq x y z
N MET A 1 5.13 -8.05 32.40
CA MET A 1 5.19 -7.14 31.23
C MET A 1 4.93 -7.98 29.99
N ALA A 2 3.78 -7.79 29.33
CA ALA A 2 3.48 -8.52 28.10
C ALA A 2 4.51 -8.16 27.04
N LYS A 3 5.19 -9.17 26.48
CA LYS A 3 6.19 -9.01 25.43
C LYS A 3 5.48 -8.34 24.25
N LYS A 4 5.92 -7.14 23.84
CA LYS A 4 5.32 -6.39 22.72
C LYS A 4 5.44 -7.26 21.47
N THR A 5 4.38 -7.99 21.14
CA THR A 5 4.35 -8.89 19.98
C THR A 5 4.61 -8.06 18.74
N ASP A 6 5.47 -8.55 17.84
CA ASP A 6 5.68 -7.88 16.57
C ASP A 6 4.33 -7.71 15.87
N LYS A 7 3.98 -6.48 15.49
CA LYS A 7 2.75 -6.19 14.75
C LYS A 7 2.61 -7.06 13.50
N ALA A 8 3.72 -7.47 12.88
CA ALA A 8 3.68 -8.44 11.77
C ALA A 8 3.13 -9.80 12.21
N ALA A 9 3.59 -10.33 13.34
CA ALA A 9 3.12 -11.59 13.90
C ALA A 9 1.63 -11.53 14.31
N GLN A 10 1.11 -10.34 14.60
CA GLN A 10 -0.31 -10.13 14.91
C GLN A 10 -1.17 -9.97 13.64
N TYR A 11 -0.74 -9.17 12.66
CA TYR A 11 -1.57 -8.78 11.52
C TYR A 11 -1.61 -9.81 10.39
N VAL A 12 -0.53 -10.57 10.22
CA VAL A 12 -0.42 -11.59 9.16
C VAL A 12 -1.47 -12.69 9.31
N PRO A 13 -1.66 -13.33 10.48
CA PRO A 13 -2.70 -14.35 10.64
C PRO A 13 -4.10 -13.83 10.35
N ILE A 14 -4.41 -12.61 10.82
CA ILE A 14 -5.73 -11.98 10.66
C ILE A 14 -6.08 -11.80 9.18
N ILE A 15 -5.18 -11.19 8.39
CA ILE A 15 -5.48 -10.91 6.98
C ILE A 15 -5.54 -12.19 6.14
N VAL A 16 -4.70 -13.18 6.48
CA VAL A 16 -4.71 -14.50 5.84
C VAL A 16 -6.03 -15.22 6.12
N HIS A 17 -6.53 -15.17 7.36
CA HIS A 17 -7.81 -15.76 7.72
C HIS A 17 -8.96 -15.17 6.92
N VAL A 18 -9.05 -13.83 6.87
CA VAL A 18 -10.07 -13.12 6.06
C VAL A 18 -9.96 -13.50 4.59
N PHE A 19 -8.75 -13.58 4.04
CA PHE A 19 -8.56 -13.99 2.66
C PHE A 19 -9.05 -15.43 2.41
N ARG A 20 -8.65 -16.39 3.25
CA ARG A 20 -9.08 -17.79 3.14
C ARG A 20 -10.59 -17.99 3.27
N LYS A 21 -11.26 -17.16 4.08
CA LYS A 21 -12.72 -17.21 4.31
C LYS A 21 -13.51 -16.91 3.03
N HIS A 22 -13.03 -15.99 2.20
CA HIS A 22 -13.77 -15.49 1.03
C HIS A 22 -13.19 -15.93 -0.32
N TRP A 23 -11.90 -16.25 -0.37
CA TRP A 23 -11.23 -16.61 -1.60
C TRP A 23 -11.58 -18.04 -2.04
N ALA A 24 -11.95 -18.17 -3.32
CA ALA A 24 -12.06 -19.45 -4.01
C ALA A 24 -11.29 -19.39 -5.34
N LYS A 25 -11.01 -20.55 -5.92
CA LYS A 25 -10.33 -20.63 -7.22
C LYS A 25 -11.20 -19.94 -8.29
N GLY A 26 -10.63 -18.92 -8.95
CA GLY A 26 -11.32 -18.12 -9.97
C GLY A 26 -11.91 -16.81 -9.46
N THR A 27 -11.90 -16.55 -8.15
CA THR A 27 -12.32 -15.26 -7.60
C THR A 27 -11.35 -14.17 -8.04
N GLU A 28 -11.86 -13.13 -8.70
CA GLU A 28 -11.08 -11.95 -9.08
C GLU A 28 -11.22 -10.80 -8.08
N GLU A 29 -12.33 -10.76 -7.34
CA GLU A 29 -12.52 -9.81 -6.25
C GLU A 29 -13.51 -10.32 -5.22
N PHE A 30 -13.40 -9.83 -3.99
CA PHE A 30 -14.39 -10.05 -2.93
C PHE A 30 -14.32 -8.94 -1.89
N GLU A 31 -15.44 -8.70 -1.22
CA GLU A 31 -15.57 -7.71 -0.17
C GLU A 31 -15.65 -8.37 1.21
N PHE A 32 -15.18 -7.66 2.22
CA PHE A 32 -15.30 -8.07 3.62
C PHE A 32 -15.53 -6.86 4.52
N HIS A 33 -16.27 -7.08 5.60
CA HIS A 33 -16.54 -6.03 6.58
C HIS A 33 -15.39 -5.92 7.59
N ARG A 34 -15.17 -4.71 8.11
CA ARG A 34 -14.13 -4.44 9.13
C ARG A 34 -14.23 -5.34 10.35
N ASP A 35 -15.45 -5.71 10.74
CA ASP A 35 -15.69 -6.54 11.93
C ASP A 35 -15.19 -7.98 11.75
N GLU A 36 -15.02 -8.44 10.51
CA GLU A 36 -14.43 -9.75 10.23
C GLU A 36 -12.97 -9.84 10.66
N LEU A 37 -12.27 -8.71 10.81
CA LEU A 37 -10.93 -8.67 11.41
C LEU A 37 -10.95 -9.06 12.90
N VAL A 38 -12.06 -8.81 13.60
CA VAL A 38 -12.25 -9.19 15.00
C VAL A 38 -12.53 -10.69 15.12
N GLU A 39 -13.36 -11.21 14.23
CA GLU A 39 -13.63 -12.65 14.12
C GLU A 39 -12.34 -13.42 13.82
N ALA A 40 -11.58 -12.94 12.83
CA ALA A 40 -10.29 -13.52 12.45
C ALA A 40 -9.27 -13.49 13.60
N ALA A 41 -9.18 -12.38 14.35
CA ALA A 41 -8.27 -12.31 15.49
C ALA A 41 -8.62 -13.36 16.56
N SER A 42 -9.91 -13.54 16.84
CA SER A 42 -10.39 -14.56 17.79
C SER A 42 -10.12 -15.98 17.28
N ALA A 43 -10.36 -16.23 15.99
CA ALA A 43 -10.18 -17.55 15.38
C ALA A 43 -8.71 -17.98 15.33
N GLU A 44 -7.80 -17.05 15.05
CA GLU A 44 -6.35 -17.30 14.99
C GLU A 44 -5.67 -17.20 16.38
N ALA A 45 -6.44 -17.01 17.46
CA ALA A 45 -5.96 -16.85 18.83
C ALA A 45 -4.88 -15.76 19.00
N VAL A 46 -4.96 -14.70 18.19
CA VAL A 46 -4.10 -13.53 18.29
C VAL A 46 -4.80 -12.42 19.04
N GLU A 47 -4.02 -11.62 19.78
CA GLU A 47 -4.55 -10.44 20.45
C GLU A 47 -5.25 -9.53 19.43
N ARG A 48 -6.45 -9.04 19.78
CA ARG A 48 -7.19 -8.13 18.91
C ARG A 48 -6.40 -6.82 18.74
N PRO A 49 -6.14 -6.34 17.51
CA PRO A 49 -5.51 -5.05 17.30
C PRO A 49 -6.35 -3.91 17.87
N ASP A 50 -5.73 -3.00 18.63
CA ASP A 50 -6.40 -1.78 19.14
C ASP A 50 -7.00 -0.95 17.99
N ASN A 51 -6.27 -0.86 16.88
CA ASN A 51 -6.72 -0.22 15.65
C ASN A 51 -6.81 -1.25 14.51
N LEU A 52 -8.03 -1.75 14.26
CA LEU A 52 -8.27 -2.68 13.14
C LEU A 52 -7.89 -2.09 11.78
N GLY A 53 -7.95 -0.75 11.63
CA GLY A 53 -7.54 -0.08 10.39
C GLY A 53 -6.04 -0.19 10.13
N ASP A 54 -5.21 -0.39 11.16
CA ASP A 54 -3.76 -0.55 11.01
C ASP A 54 -3.42 -1.86 10.28
N VAL A 55 -4.26 -2.89 10.42
CA VAL A 55 -4.11 -4.16 9.67
C VAL A 55 -4.19 -3.88 8.17
N ILE A 56 -5.26 -3.21 7.72
CA ILE A 56 -5.47 -2.88 6.31
C ILE A 56 -4.42 -1.89 5.81
N TYR A 57 -4.15 -0.84 6.58
CA TYR A 57 -3.16 0.17 6.23
C TYR A 57 -1.76 -0.43 6.06
N SER A 58 -1.39 -1.39 6.91
CA SER A 58 -0.10 -2.07 6.85
C SER A 58 0.09 -2.77 5.50
N PHE A 59 -0.87 -3.59 5.07
CA PHE A 59 -0.76 -4.35 3.82
C PHE A 59 -1.09 -3.54 2.57
N LYS A 60 -1.76 -2.40 2.70
CA LYS A 60 -2.04 -1.51 1.58
C LYS A 60 -0.84 -0.62 1.21
N PHE A 61 -0.03 -0.20 2.18
CA PHE A 61 0.99 0.83 1.95
C PHE A 61 2.36 0.59 2.60
N ARG A 62 2.48 -0.33 3.57
CA ARG A 62 3.71 -0.43 4.38
C ARG A 62 4.41 -1.78 4.24
N ARG A 63 3.69 -2.83 3.88
CA ARG A 63 4.18 -4.21 3.82
C ARG A 63 3.54 -4.91 2.64
N ASP A 64 4.28 -5.87 2.09
CA ASP A 64 3.72 -6.79 1.11
C ASP A 64 2.67 -7.70 1.75
N LEU A 65 1.74 -8.17 0.92
CA LEU A 65 0.79 -9.19 1.34
C LEU A 65 1.53 -10.49 1.72
N PRO A 66 1.02 -11.26 2.69
CA PRO A 66 1.61 -12.54 3.08
C PRO A 66 1.77 -13.50 1.89
N ALA A 67 2.82 -14.32 1.92
CA ALA A 67 3.16 -15.25 0.85
C ALA A 67 2.00 -16.20 0.48
N GLU A 68 1.13 -16.55 1.43
CA GLU A 68 -0.06 -17.36 1.16
C GLU A 68 -1.06 -16.67 0.23
N ILE A 69 -1.25 -15.36 0.37
CA ILE A 69 -2.14 -14.58 -0.51
C ILE A 69 -1.47 -14.43 -1.88
N LEU A 70 -0.18 -14.10 -1.90
CA LEU A 70 0.59 -13.88 -3.13
C LEU A 70 0.63 -15.13 -4.03
N LYS A 71 0.72 -16.34 -3.45
CA LYS A 71 0.73 -17.61 -4.21
C LYS A 71 -0.57 -17.87 -4.99
N ASN A 72 -1.68 -17.25 -4.57
CA ASN A 72 -2.98 -17.41 -5.21
C ASN A 72 -3.22 -16.39 -6.34
N ALA A 73 -2.26 -15.51 -6.62
CA ALA A 73 -2.33 -14.60 -7.76
C ALA A 73 -1.91 -15.32 -9.07
N PRO A 74 -2.74 -15.27 -10.13
CA PRO A 74 -2.34 -15.73 -11.47
C PRO A 74 -1.13 -14.96 -12.01
N LYS A 75 -0.41 -15.57 -12.96
CA LYS A 75 0.73 -14.94 -13.62
C LYS A 75 0.32 -13.61 -14.27
N GLY A 76 1.08 -12.54 -13.98
CA GLY A 76 0.81 -11.20 -14.51
C GLY A 76 -0.23 -10.39 -13.72
N LYS A 77 -0.81 -10.96 -12.66
CA LYS A 77 -1.73 -10.25 -11.76
C LYS A 77 -1.18 -10.20 -10.33
N ALA A 78 -1.66 -9.22 -9.55
CA ALA A 78 -1.35 -9.05 -8.13
C ALA A 78 -2.64 -8.74 -7.35
N TRP A 79 -2.66 -9.13 -6.07
CA TRP A 79 -3.73 -8.77 -5.16
C TRP A 79 -3.49 -7.37 -4.57
N ILE A 80 -4.55 -6.57 -4.51
CA ILE A 80 -4.57 -5.29 -3.78
C ILE A 80 -5.73 -5.26 -2.80
N ILE A 81 -5.63 -4.38 -1.80
CA ILE A 81 -6.74 -4.05 -0.90
C ILE A 81 -7.19 -2.60 -1.15
N GLU A 82 -8.46 -2.42 -1.46
CA GLU A 82 -9.09 -1.11 -1.63
C GLU A 82 -10.28 -0.91 -0.69
N GLY A 83 -10.73 0.34 -0.54
CA GLY A 83 -11.94 0.63 0.21
C GLY A 83 -13.16 0.41 -0.68
N ALA A 84 -14.20 -0.23 -0.15
CA ALA A 84 -15.46 -0.50 -0.85
C ALA A 84 -16.67 0.22 -0.22
N GLY A 85 -16.45 1.01 0.83
CA GLY A 85 -17.49 1.76 1.51
C GLY A 85 -17.15 2.01 2.97
N ARG A 86 -18.15 2.47 3.73
CA ARG A 86 -17.98 2.65 5.18
C ARG A 86 -17.76 1.29 5.83
N SER A 87 -16.59 1.11 6.45
CA SER A 87 -16.20 -0.14 7.11
C SER A 87 -16.13 -1.37 6.18
N LEU A 88 -16.08 -1.15 4.86
CA LEU A 88 -16.00 -2.21 3.85
C LEU A 88 -14.70 -2.10 3.07
N TYR A 89 -14.06 -3.24 2.87
CA TYR A 89 -12.82 -3.37 2.12
C TYR A 89 -12.96 -4.44 1.07
N ARG A 90 -12.19 -4.32 -0.01
CA ARG A 90 -12.19 -5.26 -1.12
C ARG A 90 -10.80 -5.76 -1.42
N PHE A 91 -10.66 -7.08 -1.54
CA PHE A 91 -9.54 -7.68 -2.24
C PHE A 91 -9.85 -7.72 -3.73
N ARG A 92 -8.94 -7.24 -4.56
CA ARG A 92 -9.10 -7.23 -6.01
C ARG A 92 -7.81 -7.68 -6.69
N LEU A 93 -7.94 -8.55 -7.69
CA LEU A 93 -6.88 -8.90 -8.63
C LEU A 93 -6.74 -7.81 -9.68
N VAL A 94 -5.53 -7.29 -9.83
CA VAL A 94 -5.18 -6.26 -10.81
C VAL A 94 -4.00 -6.73 -11.64
N GLU A 95 -3.88 -6.24 -12.86
CA GLU A 95 -2.69 -6.48 -13.67
C GLU A 95 -1.47 -5.82 -13.01
N ILE A 96 -0.34 -6.52 -12.99
CA ILE A 96 0.92 -5.99 -12.46
C ILE A 96 1.32 -4.78 -13.32
N GLY A 97 1.41 -3.62 -12.69
CA GLY A 97 1.66 -2.34 -13.38
C GLY A 97 0.40 -1.55 -13.74
N GLY A 98 -0.80 -2.12 -13.63
CA GLY A 98 -2.06 -1.41 -13.83
C GLY A 98 -2.45 -0.46 -12.68
N THR A 99 -1.83 -0.61 -11.51
CA THR A 99 -2.04 0.26 -10.33
C THR A 99 -0.95 1.30 -10.14
N THR A 100 0.11 1.27 -10.95
CA THR A 100 1.20 2.23 -10.89
C THR A 100 1.15 3.08 -12.14
N ILE A 101 1.22 4.40 -11.98
CA ILE A 101 1.39 5.30 -13.12
C ILE A 101 2.77 5.00 -13.71
N ARG A 102 2.79 4.41 -14.91
CA ARG A 102 4.01 4.23 -15.70
C ARG A 102 4.02 5.25 -16.82
N PRO A 103 5.12 6.01 -16.99
CA PRO A 103 5.32 6.80 -18.21
C PRO A 103 5.20 5.87 -19.42
N ARG A 104 4.69 6.39 -20.53
CA ARG A 104 4.68 5.62 -21.76
C ARG A 104 6.12 5.39 -22.24
N GLU A 105 6.47 4.15 -22.50
CA GLU A 105 7.82 3.77 -22.94
C GLU A 105 8.16 4.30 -24.35
N ASP A 106 7.14 4.64 -25.14
CA ASP A 106 7.29 5.20 -26.49
C ASP A 106 7.47 6.73 -26.50
N ILE A 107 7.49 7.39 -25.34
CA ILE A 107 7.75 8.82 -25.20
C ILE A 107 9.16 9.03 -24.64
N ALA A 108 9.97 9.83 -25.34
CA ALA A 108 11.27 10.23 -24.86
C ALA A 108 11.14 11.09 -23.59
N ALA A 109 11.95 10.80 -22.56
CA ALA A 109 12.03 11.64 -21.37
C ALA A 109 12.62 13.01 -21.76
N THR A 110 11.79 14.06 -21.70
CA THR A 110 12.22 15.44 -21.95
C THR A 110 12.71 16.07 -20.65
N LYS A 111 13.97 16.54 -20.63
CA LYS A 111 14.49 17.32 -19.50
C LYS A 111 13.77 18.66 -19.41
N ILE A 112 13.43 19.08 -18.20
CA ILE A 112 12.94 20.42 -17.93
C ILE A 112 14.17 21.35 -17.84
N PRO A 113 14.28 22.41 -18.67
CA PRO A 113 15.47 23.28 -18.67
C PRO A 113 15.72 24.03 -17.35
N ASP A 114 14.65 24.36 -16.62
CA ASP A 114 14.72 24.84 -15.23
C ASP A 114 13.64 24.15 -14.40
N SER A 115 14.05 23.16 -13.60
CA SER A 115 13.15 22.48 -12.66
C SER A 115 13.16 23.08 -11.25
N THR A 116 13.67 24.30 -11.09
CA THR A 116 13.61 25.01 -9.80
C THR A 116 12.14 25.22 -9.39
N PRO A 117 11.70 24.71 -8.23
CA PRO A 117 10.36 24.98 -7.73
C PRO A 117 10.10 26.49 -7.60
N GLU A 118 8.90 26.94 -7.96
CA GLU A 118 8.54 28.37 -7.89
C GLU A 118 8.74 28.96 -6.49
N ILE A 119 8.53 28.16 -5.45
CA ILE A 119 8.81 28.57 -4.06
C ILE A 119 10.29 28.88 -3.83
N ILE A 120 11.20 28.11 -4.43
CA ILE A 120 12.63 28.40 -4.35
C ILE A 120 12.95 29.65 -5.16
N GLY A 121 12.33 29.82 -6.34
CA GLY A 121 12.45 31.03 -7.14
C GLY A 121 12.00 32.31 -6.40
N ALA A 122 10.85 32.26 -5.73
CA ALA A 122 10.23 33.39 -5.04
C ALA A 122 11.00 33.87 -3.80
N TYR A 123 11.69 32.96 -3.11
CA TYR A 123 12.46 33.27 -1.91
C TYR A 123 13.99 33.24 -2.13
N ALA A 124 14.44 33.10 -3.38
CA ALA A 124 15.86 33.16 -3.70
C ALA A 124 16.39 34.58 -3.50
N LEU A 125 17.21 34.75 -2.46
CA LEU A 125 18.01 35.95 -2.27
C LEU A 125 19.21 35.96 -3.24
N GLY A 126 19.98 37.05 -3.23
CA GLY A 126 21.22 37.17 -4.01
C GLY A 126 22.43 36.48 -3.39
N ASP A 127 22.23 35.61 -2.39
CA ASP A 127 23.31 34.95 -1.66
C ASP A 127 23.68 33.58 -2.26
N GLU A 128 24.80 33.04 -1.78
CA GLU A 128 25.32 31.73 -2.21
C GLU A 128 24.34 30.59 -1.89
N GLN A 129 23.59 30.68 -0.78
CA GLN A 129 22.67 29.61 -0.38
C GLN A 129 21.47 29.52 -1.33
N ALA A 130 20.97 30.65 -1.82
CA ALA A 130 19.93 30.71 -2.83
C ALA A 130 20.41 30.13 -4.18
N LEU A 131 21.67 30.39 -4.56
CA LEU A 131 22.26 29.80 -5.76
C LEU A 131 22.41 28.27 -5.62
N LEU A 132 22.93 27.80 -4.49
CA LEU A 132 23.07 26.37 -4.21
C LEU A 132 21.72 25.64 -4.21
N ALA A 133 20.66 26.29 -3.70
CA ALA A 133 19.30 25.75 -3.74
C ALA A 133 18.79 25.58 -5.18
N LYS A 134 18.94 26.59 -6.05
CA LYS A 134 18.55 26.49 -7.47
C LYS A 134 19.28 25.35 -8.18
N VAL A 135 20.59 25.26 -8.02
CA VAL A 135 21.41 24.17 -8.62
C VAL A 135 21.02 22.79 -8.10
N ARG A 136 20.61 22.67 -6.82
CA ARG A 136 20.16 21.40 -6.25
C ARG A 136 18.86 20.89 -6.88
N TYR A 137 17.92 21.79 -7.16
CA TYR A 137 16.62 21.42 -7.69
C TYR A 137 16.57 21.37 -9.23
N ASN A 138 17.48 22.07 -9.90
CA ASN A 138 17.60 22.05 -11.35
C ASN A 138 18.54 20.93 -11.84
N ARG A 139 18.15 19.65 -11.64
CA ARG A 139 18.94 18.44 -11.93
C ARG A 139 18.27 17.51 -12.94
#